data_AF-A0A353K2T2-F1
#
_entry.id   AF-A0A353K2T2-F1
#
_cell.length_a   1.000
_cell.length_b   1.000
_cell.length_c   1.000
_cell.angle_alpha   90.00
_cell.angle_beta   90.00
_cell.angle_gamma   90.00
#
_symmetry.space_group_name_H-M   'P 1'
#
loop_
_entity.id
_entity.type
_entity.pdbx_description
1 polymer ?
#
loop_
_entity_poly.entity_id
_entity_poly.type
_entity_poly.pdbx_seq_one_letter_code
_entity_poly.pdbx_strand_id
1 'polypeptide(L)'
;MKGLCGDWTKDDCAVIFLTKLARGTNWESPNDKNRRLKDKLNKLNINILEVDICDGRNDNEIYEIFTKIYDSLDENDEIIFDITHGFRSIPMLALTVLNYAKVLKNIKIKGIYYGAFDAKDEEGITPVFNLSVYDEILEWSQAVNSFLKYGNSQHIKEIVDLMNRKHINDGDKSYIPVRDFVSSLNDFTNSIYTCRGKVTDEFINKSGSNRKPISVAYSNMKERLDDIVENDDKSIKPLVPLLEKIKDRTCEFSNSDNLKTGLAVVKWSIDNNLTQDEP
;
A
#
# COMPACT_ATOMS: atom_id res chain seq x y z
N MET A 1 10.48 3.55 24.26
CA MET A 1 9.49 4.37 23.53
C MET A 1 10.11 5.54 22.75
N LYS A 2 11.40 5.50 22.34
CA LYS A 2 11.98 6.54 21.48
C LYS A 2 11.68 6.36 19.97
N GLY A 3 10.91 5.34 19.58
CA GLY A 3 10.80 4.92 18.17
C GLY A 3 9.56 5.39 17.39
N LEU A 4 8.40 5.52 18.03
CA LEU A 4 7.12 5.79 17.33
C LEU A 4 6.47 7.13 17.69
N CYS A 5 6.73 7.63 18.90
CA CYS A 5 6.14 8.86 19.43
C CYS A 5 7.20 9.92 19.76
N GLY A 6 8.41 9.77 19.19
CA GLY A 6 9.53 10.67 19.48
C GLY A 6 9.29 12.11 19.03
N ASP A 7 8.50 12.26 17.97
CA ASP A 7 8.21 13.54 17.30
C ASP A 7 6.78 14.03 17.56
N TRP A 8 6.05 13.40 18.50
CA TRP A 8 4.69 13.80 18.82
C TRP A 8 4.66 15.22 19.41
N THR A 9 3.72 15.99 18.88
CA THR A 9 3.37 17.34 19.26
C THR A 9 2.08 17.33 20.10
N LYS A 10 1.61 18.52 20.45
CA LYS A 10 0.32 18.70 21.14
C LYS A 10 -0.90 18.38 20.26
N ASP A 11 -0.70 18.33 18.94
CA ASP A 11 -1.77 18.10 17.97
C ASP A 11 -1.95 16.58 17.73
N ASP A 12 -1.01 15.75 18.20
CA ASP A 12 -1.11 14.30 18.17
C ASP A 12 -1.95 13.75 19.32
N CYS A 13 -2.71 12.69 19.06
CA CYS A 13 -3.52 12.03 20.07
C CYS A 13 -3.57 10.51 19.91
N ALA A 14 -3.96 9.84 20.99
CA ALA A 14 -4.30 8.43 20.99
C ALA A 14 -5.82 8.27 21.11
N VAL A 15 -6.45 7.67 20.12
CA VAL A 15 -7.88 7.33 20.16
C VAL A 15 -8.05 5.90 20.64
N ILE A 16 -8.77 5.70 21.73
CA ILE A 16 -9.02 4.39 22.33
C ILE A 16 -10.50 4.03 22.12
N PHE A 17 -10.72 3.04 21.26
CA PHE A 17 -12.06 2.48 21.01
C PHE A 17 -12.41 1.45 22.08
N LEU A 18 -13.49 1.68 22.82
CA LEU A 18 -13.84 0.91 24.02
C LEU A 18 -15.22 0.27 23.87
N THR A 19 -15.27 -1.06 23.94
CA THR A 19 -16.53 -1.74 24.21
C THR A 19 -16.94 -1.56 25.68
N LYS A 20 -18.22 -1.72 25.98
CA LYS A 20 -18.74 -1.63 27.35
C LYS A 20 -17.99 -2.57 28.32
N LEU A 21 -17.67 -3.78 27.87
CA LEU A 21 -16.90 -4.74 28.66
C LEU A 21 -15.45 -4.27 28.88
N ALA A 22 -14.78 -3.83 27.81
CA ALA A 22 -13.40 -3.34 27.89
C ALA A 22 -13.27 -2.13 28.82
N ARG A 23 -14.23 -1.20 28.77
CA ARG A 23 -14.29 -0.02 29.65
C ARG A 23 -14.31 -0.43 31.13
N GLY A 24 -15.24 -1.30 31.52
CA GLY A 24 -15.37 -1.72 32.92
C GLY A 24 -14.21 -2.57 33.44
N THR A 25 -13.67 -3.45 32.59
CA THR A 25 -12.69 -4.48 33.03
C THR A 25 -11.24 -4.06 32.91
N ASN A 26 -10.88 -3.34 31.84
CA ASN A 26 -9.49 -3.05 31.48
C ASN A 26 -9.18 -1.55 31.41
N TRP A 27 -10.19 -0.69 31.20
CA TRP A 27 -9.96 0.76 31.13
C TRP A 27 -9.99 1.39 32.52
N GLU A 28 -11.14 1.30 33.20
CA GLU A 28 -11.37 1.91 34.51
C GLU A 28 -11.02 0.96 35.65
N SER A 29 -11.32 -0.34 35.48
CA SER A 29 -11.06 -1.44 36.41
C SER A 29 -11.12 -1.03 37.90
N PRO A 30 -12.31 -0.68 38.43
CA PRO A 30 -12.43 -0.09 39.76
C PRO A 30 -11.88 -1.00 40.86
N ASN A 31 -11.95 -2.31 40.66
CA ASN A 31 -11.57 -3.33 41.64
C ASN A 31 -10.12 -3.84 41.50
N ASP A 32 -9.39 -3.48 40.42
CA ASP A 32 -8.01 -3.92 40.21
C ASP A 32 -7.13 -2.75 39.71
N LYS A 33 -6.37 -2.15 40.63
CA LYS A 33 -5.45 -1.05 40.34
C LYS A 33 -4.40 -1.41 39.28
N ASN A 34 -4.02 -2.69 39.17
CA ASN A 34 -3.02 -3.12 38.18
C ASN A 34 -3.59 -3.17 36.76
N ARG A 35 -4.92 -3.18 36.60
CA ARG A 35 -5.63 -3.23 35.32
C ARG A 35 -6.24 -1.90 34.87
N ARG A 36 -5.95 -0.78 35.54
CA ARG A 36 -6.45 0.55 35.15
C ARG A 36 -5.62 1.15 34.04
N LEU A 37 -5.93 0.81 32.79
CA LEU A 37 -5.17 1.33 31.65
C LEU A 37 -5.29 2.85 31.53
N LYS A 38 -6.48 3.42 31.83
CA LYS A 38 -6.70 4.88 31.82
C LYS A 38 -5.69 5.62 32.71
N ASP A 39 -5.52 5.16 33.94
CA ASP A 39 -4.59 5.77 34.91
C ASP A 39 -3.13 5.63 34.47
N LYS A 40 -2.77 4.56 33.77
CA LYS A 40 -1.42 4.36 33.24
C LYS A 40 -1.13 5.27 32.05
N LEU A 41 -2.10 5.41 31.14
CA LEU A 41 -1.94 6.26 29.96
C LEU A 41 -2.02 7.75 30.32
N ASN A 42 -2.84 8.15 31.29
CA ASN A 42 -2.88 9.54 31.78
C ASN A 42 -1.57 10.01 32.43
N LYS A 43 -0.66 9.10 32.78
CA LYS A 43 0.71 9.45 33.22
C LYS A 43 1.64 9.74 32.06
N LEU A 44 1.26 9.35 30.85
CA LEU A 44 1.95 9.72 29.63
C LEU A 44 1.48 11.12 29.22
N ASN A 45 2.39 11.95 28.72
CA ASN A 45 2.08 13.29 28.25
C ASN A 45 1.51 13.24 26.82
N ILE A 46 0.39 12.53 26.64
CA ILE A 46 -0.31 12.35 25.36
C ILE A 46 -1.78 12.69 25.52
N ASN A 47 -2.38 13.31 24.51
CA ASN A 47 -3.83 13.52 24.49
C ASN A 47 -4.53 12.18 24.21
N ILE A 48 -5.57 11.86 24.99
CA ILE A 48 -6.29 10.58 24.89
C ILE A 48 -7.76 10.87 24.64
N LEU A 49 -8.27 10.37 23.52
CA LEU A 49 -9.68 10.43 23.16
C LEU A 49 -10.31 9.06 23.39
N GLU A 50 -11.41 9.03 24.13
CA GLU A 50 -12.15 7.80 24.42
C GLU A 50 -13.38 7.73 23.51
N VAL A 51 -13.51 6.66 22.74
CA VAL A 51 -14.64 6.45 21.83
C VAL A 51 -15.34 5.15 22.17
N ASP A 52 -16.58 5.24 22.65
CA ASP A 52 -17.39 4.05 22.92
C ASP A 52 -17.85 3.41 21.60
N ILE A 53 -17.71 2.09 21.53
CA ILE A 53 -18.14 1.27 20.39
C ILE A 53 -18.93 0.04 20.85
N CYS A 54 -19.79 -0.47 19.96
CA CYS A 54 -20.49 -1.73 20.17
C CYS A 54 -19.57 -2.96 19.97
N ASP A 55 -20.10 -4.15 20.23
CA ASP A 55 -19.35 -5.40 20.06
C ASP A 55 -19.32 -5.89 18.60
N GLY A 56 -20.16 -5.34 17.73
CA GLY A 56 -20.20 -5.69 16.30
C GLY A 56 -20.97 -6.99 16.02
N ARG A 57 -22.06 -7.23 16.77
CA ARG A 57 -22.81 -8.51 16.74
C ARG A 57 -23.81 -8.63 15.61
N ASN A 58 -24.14 -7.51 14.96
CA ASN A 58 -25.09 -7.42 13.86
C ASN A 58 -24.69 -6.24 12.94
N ASP A 59 -25.31 -6.16 11.77
CA ASP A 59 -24.96 -5.17 10.74
C ASP A 59 -25.08 -3.73 11.23
N ASN A 60 -26.09 -3.40 12.03
CA ASN A 60 -26.24 -2.04 12.58
C ASN A 60 -25.07 -1.67 13.49
N GLU A 61 -24.65 -2.58 14.38
CA GLU A 61 -23.47 -2.37 15.21
C GLU A 61 -22.19 -2.25 14.39
N ILE A 62 -22.06 -3.00 13.28
CA ILE A 62 -20.92 -2.89 12.36
C ILE A 62 -20.88 -1.49 11.73
N TYR A 63 -22.01 -0.98 11.24
CA TYR A 63 -22.10 0.37 10.68
C TYR A 63 -21.83 1.47 11.72
N GLU A 64 -22.27 1.27 12.96
CA GLU A 64 -21.97 2.20 14.05
C GLU A 64 -20.46 2.23 14.34
N ILE A 65 -19.81 1.07 14.46
CA ILE A 65 -18.35 0.98 14.64
C ILE A 65 -17.62 1.62 13.48
N PHE A 66 -18.04 1.35 12.24
CA PHE A 66 -17.49 1.97 11.04
C PHE A 66 -17.52 3.50 11.15
N THR A 67 -18.69 4.06 11.47
CA THR A 67 -18.91 5.51 11.57
C THR A 67 -18.05 6.12 12.66
N LYS A 68 -18.01 5.49 13.85
CA LYS A 68 -17.20 5.93 14.98
C LYS A 68 -15.72 5.98 14.66
N ILE A 69 -15.18 4.96 13.99
CA ILE A 69 -13.78 4.94 13.57
C ILE A 69 -13.53 6.02 12.52
N TYR A 70 -14.37 6.11 11.49
CA TYR A 70 -14.20 7.07 10.41
C TYR A 70 -14.26 8.53 10.87
N ASP A 71 -15.21 8.86 11.75
CA ASP A 71 -15.39 10.22 12.28
C ASP A 71 -14.28 10.64 13.25
N SER A 72 -13.49 9.68 13.75
CA SER A 72 -12.35 9.95 14.62
C SER A 72 -11.05 10.27 13.86
N LEU A 73 -11.09 10.24 12.52
CA LEU A 73 -9.96 10.53 11.65
C LEU A 73 -10.15 11.90 11.00
N ASP A 74 -9.08 12.68 10.86
CA ASP A 74 -9.09 13.95 10.15
C ASP A 74 -8.39 13.85 8.78
N GLU A 75 -8.54 14.90 7.97
CA GLU A 75 -7.89 14.95 6.65
C GLU A 75 -6.36 15.02 6.79
N ASN A 76 -5.67 14.19 6.01
CA ASN A 76 -4.21 14.08 5.94
C ASN A 76 -3.54 13.49 7.18
N ASP A 77 -4.29 12.86 8.08
CA ASP A 77 -3.73 12.21 9.27
C ASP A 77 -2.69 11.13 8.94
N GLU A 78 -1.70 11.02 9.82
CA GLU A 78 -0.73 9.93 9.82
C GLU A 78 -1.06 8.93 10.94
N ILE A 79 -1.55 7.74 10.57
CA ILE A 79 -2.14 6.77 11.50
C ILE A 79 -1.15 5.67 11.87
N ILE A 80 -0.99 5.45 13.17
CA ILE A 80 -0.43 4.22 13.73
C ILE A 80 -1.59 3.40 14.30
N PHE A 81 -1.75 2.18 13.83
CA PHE A 81 -2.87 1.33 14.20
C PHE A 81 -2.41 0.11 15.00
N ASP A 82 -2.90 -0.02 16.23
CA ASP A 82 -2.64 -1.16 17.11
C ASP A 82 -3.82 -2.15 17.09
N ILE A 83 -3.54 -3.39 16.68
CA ILE A 83 -4.53 -4.48 16.64
C ILE A 83 -4.31 -5.55 17.72
N THR A 84 -3.40 -5.31 18.67
CA THR A 84 -3.05 -6.22 19.78
C THR A 84 -4.29 -6.65 20.56
N HIS A 85 -5.21 -5.71 20.75
CA HIS A 85 -6.43 -5.93 21.53
C HIS A 85 -7.64 -5.52 20.71
N GLY A 86 -8.37 -6.50 20.17
CA GLY A 86 -9.61 -6.30 19.46
C GLY A 86 -10.41 -7.59 19.34
N PHE A 87 -11.73 -7.52 19.45
CA PHE A 87 -12.59 -8.70 19.29
C PHE A 87 -12.66 -9.07 17.81
N ARG A 88 -12.05 -10.20 17.43
CA ARG A 88 -12.02 -10.89 16.12
C ARG A 88 -12.27 -10.04 14.86
N SER A 89 -13.49 -9.57 14.64
CA SER A 89 -13.90 -8.81 13.45
C SER A 89 -13.54 -7.33 13.48
N ILE A 90 -13.39 -6.71 14.65
CA ILE A 90 -13.14 -5.26 14.79
C ILE A 90 -11.83 -4.83 14.11
N PRO A 91 -10.68 -5.53 14.29
CA PRO A 91 -9.47 -5.18 13.56
C PRO A 91 -9.63 -5.20 12.04
N MET A 92 -10.37 -6.18 11.50
CA MET A 92 -10.65 -6.28 10.07
C MET A 92 -11.54 -5.13 9.58
N LEU A 93 -12.57 -4.78 10.35
CA LEU A 93 -13.44 -3.64 10.06
C LEU A 93 -12.65 -2.33 10.10
N ALA A 94 -11.82 -2.13 11.12
CA ALA A 94 -10.99 -0.95 11.25
C ALA A 94 -10.01 -0.81 10.06
N LEU A 95 -9.33 -1.88 9.65
CA LEU A 95 -8.48 -1.85 8.46
C LEU A 95 -9.27 -1.47 7.19
N THR A 96 -10.52 -1.93 7.09
CA THR A 96 -11.43 -1.56 5.99
C THR A 96 -11.79 -0.06 6.04
N VAL A 97 -12.10 0.47 7.22
CA VAL A 97 -12.37 1.90 7.43
C VAL A 97 -11.15 2.74 7.08
N LEU A 98 -9.94 2.32 7.48
CA LEU A 98 -8.71 3.04 7.14
C LEU A 98 -8.46 3.07 5.63
N ASN A 99 -8.68 1.96 4.92
CA ASN A 99 -8.60 1.93 3.46
C ASN A 99 -9.63 2.85 2.79
N TYR A 100 -10.85 2.92 3.35
CA TYR A 100 -11.87 3.86 2.90
C TYR A 100 -11.47 5.33 3.15
N ALA A 101 -10.92 5.62 4.33
CA ALA A 101 -10.47 6.94 4.72
C ALA A 101 -9.24 7.40 3.92
N LYS A 102 -8.38 6.51 3.43
CA LYS A 102 -7.30 6.88 2.49
C LYS A 102 -7.85 7.61 1.27
N VAL A 103 -8.98 7.14 0.75
CA VAL A 103 -9.61 7.73 -0.44
C VAL A 103 -10.31 9.05 -0.12
N LEU A 104 -11.03 9.12 1.01
CA LEU A 104 -11.87 10.30 1.31
C LEU A 104 -11.16 11.40 2.10
N LYS A 105 -10.21 11.04 2.94
CA LYS A 105 -9.50 11.95 3.86
C LYS A 105 -8.01 12.05 3.57
N ASN A 106 -7.49 11.34 2.56
CA ASN A 106 -6.06 11.34 2.22
C ASN A 106 -5.15 10.98 3.41
N ILE A 107 -5.61 10.09 4.30
CA ILE A 107 -4.80 9.63 5.44
C ILE A 107 -3.64 8.75 4.97
N LYS A 108 -2.61 8.62 5.82
CA LYS A 108 -1.47 7.73 5.60
C LYS A 108 -1.30 6.78 6.75
N ILE A 109 -1.24 5.47 6.47
CA ILE A 109 -0.91 4.49 7.51
C ILE A 109 0.61 4.41 7.64
N LYS A 110 1.12 4.78 8.82
CA LYS A 110 2.55 4.75 9.14
C LYS A 110 2.98 3.41 9.69
N GLY A 111 2.07 2.70 10.36
CA GLY A 111 2.36 1.41 10.95
C GLY A 111 1.09 0.69 11.39
N ILE A 112 1.06 -0.63 11.21
CA ILE A 112 0.09 -1.52 11.84
C ILE A 112 0.86 -2.44 12.79
N TYR A 113 0.51 -2.46 14.07
CA TYR A 113 1.26 -3.20 15.08
C TYR A 113 0.40 -4.23 15.82
N TYR A 114 1.01 -5.38 16.11
CA TYR A 114 0.38 -6.47 16.85
C TYR A 114 1.35 -7.07 17.86
N GLY A 115 1.00 -6.96 19.15
CA GLY A 115 1.68 -7.64 20.24
C GLY A 115 1.22 -9.10 20.33
N ALA A 116 2.06 -10.03 19.88
CA ALA A 116 1.71 -11.44 19.85
C ALA A 116 1.99 -12.12 21.19
N PHE A 117 1.11 -11.91 22.18
CA PHE A 117 1.29 -12.41 23.55
C PHE A 117 1.53 -13.92 23.64
N ASP A 118 0.95 -14.70 22.73
CA ASP A 118 1.11 -16.16 22.69
C ASP A 118 2.42 -16.60 22.00
N ALA A 119 3.12 -15.70 21.30
CA ALA A 119 4.35 -15.97 20.57
C ALA A 119 5.62 -15.58 21.36
N LYS A 120 5.58 -15.71 22.69
CA LYS A 120 6.73 -15.40 23.54
C LYS A 120 7.95 -16.22 23.13
N ASP A 121 9.10 -15.56 23.10
CA ASP A 121 10.37 -16.24 22.89
C ASP A 121 10.81 -17.04 24.13
N GLU A 122 11.97 -17.69 24.02
CA GLU A 122 12.55 -18.51 25.09
C GLU A 122 12.85 -17.70 26.37
N GLU A 123 12.99 -16.37 26.27
CA GLU A 123 13.21 -15.45 27.38
C GLU A 123 11.89 -14.91 27.97
N GLY A 124 10.74 -15.33 27.42
CA GLY A 124 9.41 -14.89 27.83
C GLY A 124 9.03 -13.49 27.32
N ILE A 125 9.79 -12.92 26.39
CA ILE A 125 9.54 -11.61 25.80
C ILE A 125 8.49 -11.77 24.70
N THR A 126 7.47 -10.93 24.75
CA THR A 126 6.40 -10.89 23.74
C THR A 126 6.86 -10.06 22.54
N PRO A 127 6.92 -10.63 21.32
CA PRO A 127 7.28 -9.88 20.13
C PRO A 127 6.15 -8.93 19.69
N VAL A 128 6.55 -7.79 19.12
CA VAL A 128 5.65 -6.87 18.42
C VAL A 128 5.90 -7.00 16.93
N PHE A 129 4.89 -7.43 16.19
CA PHE A 129 4.95 -7.52 14.73
C PHE A 129 4.52 -6.21 14.09
N ASN A 130 5.26 -5.77 13.08
CA ASN A 130 4.81 -4.76 12.14
C ASN A 130 4.07 -5.45 10.98
N LEU A 131 2.77 -5.21 10.89
CA LEU A 131 1.86 -5.79 9.92
C LEU A 131 1.49 -4.81 8.79
N SER A 132 2.26 -3.73 8.62
CA SER A 132 2.06 -2.76 7.53
C SER A 132 2.10 -3.42 6.13
N VAL A 133 2.74 -4.58 6.02
CA VAL A 133 2.74 -5.41 4.80
C VAL A 133 1.31 -5.73 4.31
N TYR A 134 0.30 -5.81 5.19
CA TYR A 134 -1.09 -6.04 4.79
C TYR A 134 -1.64 -4.86 3.98
N ASP A 135 -1.34 -3.65 4.43
CA ASP A 135 -1.73 -2.43 3.77
C ASP A 135 -1.00 -2.26 2.42
N GLU A 136 0.29 -2.57 2.38
CA GLU A 136 1.09 -2.57 1.15
C GLU A 136 0.55 -3.55 0.10
N ILE A 137 0.20 -4.78 0.51
CA ILE A 137 -0.39 -5.77 -0.40
C ILE A 137 -1.72 -5.27 -0.98
N LEU A 138 -2.57 -4.61 -0.16
CA LEU A 138 -3.83 -4.03 -0.62
C LEU A 138 -3.61 -2.91 -1.64
N GLU A 139 -2.68 -2.00 -1.38
CA GLU A 139 -2.33 -0.92 -2.33
C GLU A 139 -1.81 -1.48 -3.66
N TRP A 140 -0.87 -2.42 -3.61
CA TRP A 140 -0.34 -3.07 -4.81
C TRP A 140 -1.42 -3.82 -5.59
N SER A 141 -2.32 -4.54 -4.90
CA SER A 141 -3.43 -5.23 -5.54
C SER A 141 -4.33 -4.27 -6.31
N GLN A 142 -4.66 -3.12 -5.71
CA GLN A 142 -5.47 -2.08 -6.36
C GLN A 142 -4.74 -1.44 -7.56
N ALA A 143 -3.46 -1.12 -7.40
CA ALA A 143 -2.67 -0.51 -8.47
C ALA A 143 -2.47 -1.44 -9.67
N VAL A 144 -2.16 -2.71 -9.42
CA VAL A 144 -2.04 -3.72 -10.48
C VAL A 144 -3.39 -3.96 -11.15
N ASN A 145 -4.49 -4.09 -10.39
CA ASN A 145 -5.81 -4.23 -10.99
C ASN A 145 -6.20 -3.03 -11.86
N SER A 146 -5.84 -1.80 -11.47
CA SER A 146 -6.01 -0.60 -12.30
C SER A 146 -5.22 -0.70 -13.61
N PHE A 147 -3.95 -1.12 -13.53
CA PHE A 147 -3.12 -1.35 -14.71
C PHE A 147 -3.70 -2.43 -15.64
N LEU A 148 -4.16 -3.56 -15.09
CA LEU A 148 -4.68 -4.67 -15.90
C LEU A 148 -5.94 -4.27 -16.69
N LYS A 149 -6.80 -3.44 -16.10
CA LYS A 149 -8.08 -3.00 -16.69
C LYS A 149 -7.94 -1.78 -17.59
N TYR A 150 -7.06 -0.84 -17.26
CA TYR A 150 -7.01 0.48 -17.90
C TYR A 150 -5.65 0.83 -18.48
N GLY A 151 -4.65 -0.04 -18.34
CA GLY A 151 -3.29 0.19 -18.83
C GLY A 151 -2.51 1.27 -18.06
N ASN A 152 -3.09 1.80 -16.97
CA ASN A 152 -2.52 2.91 -16.22
C ASN A 152 -1.44 2.42 -15.23
N SER A 153 -0.18 2.76 -15.50
CA SER A 153 1.00 2.44 -14.67
C SER A 153 1.31 3.49 -13.60
N GLN A 154 0.62 4.64 -13.61
CA GLN A 154 0.93 5.78 -12.76
C GLN A 154 0.73 5.48 -11.27
N HIS A 155 -0.33 4.75 -10.91
CA HIS A 155 -0.57 4.36 -9.52
C HIS A 155 0.55 3.45 -8.98
N ILE A 156 1.02 2.50 -9.80
CA ILE A 156 2.16 1.64 -9.45
C ILE A 156 3.43 2.48 -9.22
N LYS A 157 3.66 3.48 -10.09
CA LYS A 157 4.78 4.42 -9.97
C LYS A 157 4.72 5.22 -8.66
N GLU A 158 3.55 5.72 -8.28
CA GLU A 158 3.35 6.49 -7.05
C GLU A 158 3.66 5.69 -5.79
N ILE A 159 3.24 4.42 -5.74
CA ILE A 159 3.56 3.50 -4.63
C ILE A 159 5.08 3.35 -4.50
N VAL A 160 5.78 3.09 -5.60
CA VAL A 160 7.23 2.94 -5.61
C VAL A 160 7.95 4.23 -5.23
N ASP A 161 7.49 5.39 -5.71
CA ASP A 161 8.09 6.68 -5.36
C ASP A 161 7.95 6.98 -3.85
N LEU A 162 6.82 6.59 -3.24
CA LEU A 162 6.63 6.66 -1.80
C LEU A 162 7.56 5.71 -1.04
N MET A 163 7.70 4.46 -1.50
CA MET A 163 8.61 3.48 -0.91
C MET A 163 10.07 3.95 -0.98
N ASN A 164 10.49 4.46 -2.14
CA ASN A 164 11.83 4.99 -2.39
C ASN A 164 12.17 6.12 -1.40
N ARG A 165 11.24 7.06 -1.16
CA ARG A 165 11.42 8.12 -0.15
C ARG A 165 11.63 7.58 1.27
N LYS A 166 10.95 6.50 1.65
CA LYS A 166 11.14 5.85 2.97
C LYS A 166 12.51 5.16 3.05
N HIS A 167 12.85 4.34 2.06
CA HIS A 167 14.06 3.50 2.09
C HIS A 167 15.36 4.27 1.85
N ILE A 168 15.33 5.42 1.16
CA ILE A 168 16.50 6.33 1.06
C ILE A 168 16.97 6.76 2.46
N ASN A 169 16.04 6.94 3.41
CA ASN A 169 16.38 7.32 4.79
C ASN A 169 16.93 6.14 5.61
N ASP A 170 16.51 4.92 5.28
CA ASP A 170 16.85 3.70 6.03
C ASP A 170 18.09 2.98 5.46
N GLY A 171 18.56 3.36 4.27
CA GLY A 171 19.75 2.81 3.61
C GLY A 171 19.55 1.42 2.97
N ASP A 172 18.34 0.87 3.00
CA ASP A 172 17.99 -0.39 2.37
C ASP A 172 17.92 -0.24 0.84
N LYS A 173 18.47 -1.21 0.11
CA LYS A 173 18.53 -1.23 -1.36
C LYS A 173 17.67 -2.33 -1.99
N SER A 174 16.96 -3.12 -1.18
CA SER A 174 16.05 -4.20 -1.60
C SER A 174 14.98 -3.72 -2.61
N TYR A 175 14.54 -2.45 -2.51
CA TYR A 175 13.51 -1.87 -3.37
C TYR A 175 13.99 -1.46 -4.77
N ILE A 176 15.31 -1.39 -5.02
CA ILE A 176 15.88 -0.87 -6.28
C ILE A 176 15.40 -1.67 -7.51
N PRO A 177 15.41 -3.03 -7.51
CA PRO A 177 14.91 -3.81 -8.64
C PRO A 177 13.46 -3.46 -8.99
N VAL A 178 12.58 -3.38 -7.97
CA VAL A 178 11.17 -3.01 -8.15
C VAL A 178 11.05 -1.61 -8.74
N ARG A 179 11.84 -0.65 -8.25
CA ARG A 179 11.87 0.71 -8.78
C ARG A 179 12.24 0.74 -10.26
N ASP A 180 13.28 0.03 -10.64
CA ASP A 180 13.80 0.02 -12.01
C ASP A 180 12.83 -0.68 -12.97
N PHE A 181 12.16 -1.75 -12.51
CA PHE A 181 11.04 -2.36 -13.23
C PHE A 181 9.90 -1.38 -13.45
N VAL A 182 9.42 -0.71 -12.40
CA VAL A 182 8.29 0.22 -12.49
C VAL A 182 8.60 1.44 -13.37
N SER A 183 9.84 1.94 -13.32
CA SER A 183 10.29 2.97 -14.27
C SER A 183 10.20 2.47 -15.71
N SER A 184 10.64 1.23 -15.97
CA SER A 184 10.58 0.62 -17.30
C SER A 184 9.15 0.33 -17.77
N LEU A 185 8.25 -0.03 -16.84
CA LEU A 185 6.81 -0.18 -17.09
C LEU A 185 6.17 1.15 -17.48
N ASN A 186 6.53 2.23 -16.78
CA ASN A 186 6.06 3.57 -17.10
C ASN A 186 6.60 4.05 -18.46
N ASP A 187 7.86 3.75 -18.79
CA ASP A 187 8.43 4.05 -20.11
C ASP A 187 7.70 3.29 -21.23
N PHE A 188 7.41 2.00 -21.00
CA PHE A 188 6.67 1.16 -21.92
C PHE A 188 5.25 1.69 -22.16
N THR A 189 4.48 1.93 -21.09
CA THR A 189 3.12 2.48 -21.21
C THR A 189 3.10 3.85 -21.90
N ASN A 190 4.02 4.75 -21.56
CA ASN A 190 4.16 6.04 -22.23
C ASN A 190 4.52 5.90 -23.71
N SER A 191 5.31 4.89 -24.08
CA SER A 191 5.63 4.62 -25.49
C SER A 191 4.39 4.23 -26.30
N ILE A 192 3.44 3.52 -25.68
CA ILE A 192 2.13 3.22 -26.28
C ILE A 192 1.30 4.50 -26.41
N TYR A 193 1.13 5.27 -25.32
CA TYR A 193 0.28 6.48 -25.32
C TYR A 193 0.74 7.57 -26.29
N THR A 194 2.05 7.64 -26.54
CA THR A 194 2.61 8.62 -27.48
C THR A 194 2.87 8.04 -28.86
N CYS A 195 2.25 6.90 -29.17
CA CYS A 195 2.32 6.20 -30.46
C CYS A 195 3.76 6.04 -30.97
N ARG A 196 4.71 5.73 -30.08
CA ARG A 196 6.13 5.62 -30.39
C ARG A 196 6.43 4.27 -31.06
N GLY A 197 5.93 4.09 -32.27
CA GLY A 197 6.20 2.92 -33.11
C GLY A 197 7.69 2.75 -33.40
N LYS A 198 8.16 3.23 -34.56
CA LYS A 198 9.58 3.19 -34.92
C LYS A 198 10.22 4.56 -34.71
N VAL A 199 11.24 4.63 -33.85
CA VAL A 199 12.27 5.68 -33.94
C VAL A 199 13.30 5.12 -34.91
N THR A 200 13.48 5.73 -36.10
CA THR A 200 14.54 5.29 -37.02
C THR A 200 15.93 5.62 -36.44
N ASP A 201 16.97 4.88 -36.84
CA ASP A 201 18.35 5.08 -36.33
C ASP A 201 18.85 6.53 -36.50
N GLU A 202 18.29 7.29 -37.46
CA GLU A 202 18.55 8.72 -37.62
C GLU A 202 17.99 9.58 -36.48
N PHE A 203 16.89 9.20 -35.86
CA PHE A 203 16.28 9.93 -34.73
C PHE A 203 16.94 9.59 -33.38
N ILE A 204 17.47 8.37 -33.23
CA ILE A 204 18.19 7.94 -32.02
C ILE A 204 19.50 8.74 -31.86
N ASN A 205 20.19 9.03 -32.98
CA ASN A 205 21.50 9.68 -32.97
C ASN A 205 21.46 11.23 -33.02
N LYS A 206 20.34 11.84 -33.42
CA LYS A 206 20.24 13.32 -33.59
C LYS A 206 19.57 14.06 -32.44
N SER A 207 18.88 13.39 -31.54
CA SER A 207 18.33 14.01 -30.35
C SER A 207 18.85 13.26 -29.15
N GLY A 208 19.45 13.95 -28.17
CA GLY A 208 19.70 13.41 -26.84
C GLY A 208 18.41 13.09 -26.06
N SER A 209 17.37 12.61 -26.76
CA SER A 209 16.08 12.27 -26.20
C SER A 209 16.06 10.78 -25.90
N ASN A 210 15.67 10.44 -24.67
CA ASN A 210 15.54 9.10 -24.12
C ASN A 210 14.39 8.27 -24.77
N ARG A 211 14.05 8.52 -26.05
CA ARG A 211 12.88 7.95 -26.73
C ARG A 211 13.19 6.59 -27.34
N LYS A 212 12.78 5.53 -26.64
CA LYS A 212 12.89 4.13 -27.09
C LYS A 212 11.65 3.69 -27.89
N PRO A 213 11.79 2.85 -28.94
CA PRO A 213 10.66 2.16 -29.59
C PRO A 213 9.87 1.28 -28.60
N ILE A 214 8.58 1.03 -28.87
CA ILE A 214 7.71 0.20 -28.01
C ILE A 214 8.30 -1.19 -27.76
N SER A 215 8.83 -1.85 -28.79
CA SER A 215 9.43 -3.19 -28.65
C SER A 215 10.65 -3.19 -27.72
N VAL A 216 11.50 -2.18 -27.82
CA VAL A 216 12.67 -1.99 -26.95
C VAL A 216 12.25 -1.66 -25.52
N ALA A 217 11.25 -0.80 -25.35
CA ALA A 217 10.71 -0.45 -24.04
C ALA A 217 10.10 -1.69 -23.35
N TYR A 218 9.36 -2.51 -24.10
CA TYR A 218 8.83 -3.78 -23.62
C TYR A 218 9.92 -4.76 -23.21
N SER A 219 10.93 -5.00 -24.07
CA SER A 219 12.03 -5.92 -23.76
C SER A 219 12.77 -5.52 -22.48
N ASN A 220 13.06 -4.22 -22.30
CA ASN A 220 13.68 -3.72 -21.07
C ASN A 220 12.78 -3.96 -19.84
N MET A 221 11.48 -3.66 -19.94
CA MET A 221 10.54 -3.89 -18.84
C MET A 221 10.45 -5.38 -18.48
N LYS A 222 10.40 -6.26 -19.48
CA LYS A 222 10.34 -7.71 -19.28
C LYS A 222 11.61 -8.24 -18.61
N GLU A 223 12.79 -7.84 -19.08
CA GLU A 223 14.08 -8.24 -18.48
C GLU A 223 14.15 -7.87 -16.99
N ARG A 224 13.77 -6.63 -16.65
CA ARG A 224 13.71 -6.19 -15.24
C ARG A 224 12.72 -6.97 -14.40
N LEU A 225 11.60 -7.41 -15.00
CA LEU A 225 10.64 -8.24 -14.29
C LEU A 225 11.17 -9.66 -14.06
N ASP A 226 11.82 -10.24 -15.07
CA ASP A 226 12.44 -11.56 -14.97
C ASP A 226 13.52 -11.55 -13.86
N ASP A 227 14.34 -10.49 -13.77
CA ASP A 227 15.31 -10.28 -12.68
C ASP A 227 14.66 -10.29 -11.28
N ILE A 228 13.46 -9.72 -11.13
CA ILE A 228 12.72 -9.68 -9.86
C ILE A 228 12.17 -11.06 -9.51
N VAL A 229 11.61 -11.76 -10.49
CA VAL A 229 10.99 -13.09 -10.31
C VAL A 229 12.05 -14.14 -9.97
N GLU A 230 13.25 -14.02 -10.55
CA GLU A 230 14.37 -14.94 -10.29
C GLU A 230 15.06 -14.68 -8.94
N ASN A 231 14.82 -13.53 -8.30
CA ASN A 231 15.41 -13.17 -7.02
C ASN A 231 14.60 -13.74 -5.83
N ASP A 232 15.26 -14.36 -4.85
CA ASP A 232 14.64 -14.96 -3.66
C ASP A 232 14.48 -13.96 -2.48
N ASP A 233 14.30 -12.67 -2.79
CA ASP A 233 14.07 -11.67 -1.75
C ASP A 233 12.67 -11.86 -1.13
N LYS A 234 12.66 -12.27 0.14
CA LYS A 234 11.44 -12.56 0.90
C LYS A 234 10.52 -11.33 1.07
N SER A 235 11.06 -10.12 1.02
CA SER A 235 10.31 -8.88 1.23
C SER A 235 9.31 -8.61 0.10
N ILE A 236 9.67 -8.94 -1.13
CA ILE A 236 8.85 -8.71 -2.34
C ILE A 236 8.01 -9.92 -2.74
N LYS A 237 8.20 -11.07 -2.08
CA LYS A 237 7.56 -12.35 -2.43
C LYS A 237 6.02 -12.28 -2.55
N PRO A 238 5.28 -11.57 -1.68
CA PRO A 238 3.83 -11.42 -1.85
C PRO A 238 3.43 -10.64 -3.10
N LEU A 239 4.33 -9.78 -3.62
CA LEU A 239 4.09 -8.94 -4.79
C LEU A 239 4.38 -9.67 -6.11
N VAL A 240 5.29 -10.66 -6.11
CA VAL A 240 5.70 -11.39 -7.32
C VAL A 240 4.51 -11.88 -8.16
N PRO A 241 3.48 -12.56 -7.60
CA PRO A 241 2.34 -13.00 -8.40
C PRO A 241 1.53 -11.86 -9.03
N LEU A 242 1.51 -10.68 -8.40
CA LEU A 242 0.86 -9.49 -8.97
C LEU A 242 1.68 -8.95 -10.15
N LEU A 243 3.00 -8.95 -10.04
CA LEU A 243 3.88 -8.51 -11.13
C LEU A 243 3.84 -9.48 -12.33
N GLU A 244 3.72 -10.78 -12.09
CA GLU A 244 3.51 -11.77 -13.15
C GLU A 244 2.23 -11.51 -13.96
N LYS A 245 1.16 -11.00 -13.32
CA LYS A 245 -0.04 -10.59 -14.06
C LYS A 245 0.22 -9.45 -15.04
N ILE A 246 1.14 -8.55 -14.74
CA ILE A 246 1.57 -7.49 -15.67
C ILE A 246 2.27 -8.13 -16.89
N LYS A 247 3.13 -9.13 -16.66
CA LYS A 247 3.79 -9.90 -17.74
C LYS A 247 2.78 -10.56 -18.65
N ASP A 248 1.81 -11.27 -18.09
CA ASP A 248 0.75 -11.95 -18.83
C ASP A 248 -0.04 -10.96 -19.68
N ARG A 249 -0.43 -9.83 -19.08
CA ARG A 249 -1.23 -8.80 -19.76
C ARG A 249 -0.49 -8.11 -20.91
N THR A 250 0.84 -8.10 -20.88
CA THR A 250 1.69 -7.39 -21.86
C THR A 250 2.40 -8.35 -22.82
N CYS A 251 2.15 -9.66 -22.75
CA CYS A 251 2.88 -10.69 -23.51
C CYS A 251 2.83 -10.53 -25.04
N GLU A 252 1.78 -9.92 -25.59
CA GLU A 252 1.63 -9.70 -27.04
C GLU A 252 2.69 -8.75 -27.62
N PHE A 253 3.30 -7.92 -26.78
CA PHE A 253 4.38 -7.00 -27.17
C PHE A 253 5.75 -7.68 -27.22
N SER A 254 5.84 -8.98 -26.93
CA SER A 254 7.10 -9.76 -26.97
C SER A 254 7.68 -9.95 -28.37
N ASN A 255 6.90 -9.70 -29.41
CA ASN A 255 7.39 -9.81 -30.78
C ASN A 255 8.08 -8.51 -31.23
N SER A 256 9.24 -8.64 -31.88
CA SER A 256 9.97 -7.52 -32.48
C SER A 256 9.47 -7.12 -33.87
N ASP A 257 8.56 -7.91 -34.47
CA ASP A 257 7.94 -7.58 -35.75
C ASP A 257 6.97 -6.39 -35.64
N ASN A 258 7.21 -5.36 -36.45
CA ASN A 258 6.48 -4.09 -36.42
C ASN A 258 4.98 -4.27 -36.67
N LEU A 259 4.58 -5.19 -37.56
CA LEU A 259 3.17 -5.44 -37.84
C LEU A 259 2.48 -5.99 -36.60
N LYS A 260 3.11 -6.96 -35.93
CA LYS A 260 2.59 -7.55 -34.69
C LYS A 260 2.57 -6.55 -33.55
N THR A 261 3.61 -5.72 -33.39
CA THR A 261 3.61 -4.64 -32.41
C THR A 261 2.47 -3.66 -32.67
N GLY A 262 2.24 -3.28 -33.94
CA GLY A 262 1.12 -2.40 -34.31
C GLY A 262 -0.24 -3.00 -33.97
N LEU A 263 -0.46 -4.28 -34.29
CA LEU A 263 -1.69 -5.00 -33.92
C LEU A 263 -1.88 -5.10 -32.41
N ALA A 264 -0.80 -5.34 -31.66
CA ALA A 264 -0.83 -5.36 -30.20
C ALA A 264 -1.21 -3.98 -29.61
N VAL A 265 -0.69 -2.88 -30.18
CA VAL A 265 -1.09 -1.51 -29.78
C VAL A 265 -2.58 -1.25 -30.04
N VAL A 266 -3.09 -1.65 -31.21
CA VAL A 266 -4.52 -1.49 -31.54
C VAL A 266 -5.38 -2.25 -30.55
N LYS A 267 -5.07 -3.53 -30.32
CA LYS A 267 -5.80 -4.35 -29.34
C LYS A 267 -5.70 -3.78 -27.93
N TRP A 268 -4.52 -3.37 -27.49
CA TRP A 268 -4.32 -2.70 -26.21
C TRP A 268 -5.18 -1.44 -26.08
N SER A 269 -5.26 -0.64 -27.14
CA SER A 269 -6.03 0.59 -27.12
C SER A 269 -7.53 0.33 -27.02
N ILE A 270 -8.03 -0.70 -27.70
CA ILE A 270 -9.43 -1.14 -27.60
C ILE A 270 -9.72 -1.69 -26.20
N ASP A 271 -8.91 -2.63 -25.72
CA ASP A 271 -9.16 -3.31 -24.44
C ASP A 271 -9.14 -2.35 -23.22
N ASN A 272 -8.35 -1.28 -23.31
CA ASN A 272 -8.18 -0.31 -22.22
C ASN A 272 -9.01 0.98 -22.43
N ASN A 273 -9.94 1.00 -23.39
CA ASN A 273 -10.76 2.17 -23.74
C ASN A 273 -9.93 3.44 -24.01
N LEU A 274 -8.79 3.28 -24.68
CA LEU A 274 -7.90 4.37 -25.09
C LEU A 274 -8.25 4.93 -26.48
N THR A 275 -9.42 4.57 -27.01
CA THR A 275 -9.95 5.19 -28.22
C THR A 275 -10.21 6.65 -27.90
N GLN A 276 -9.39 7.55 -28.46
CA GLN A 276 -9.75 8.96 -28.51
C GLN A 276 -11.13 9.04 -29.15
N ASP A 277 -12.08 9.72 -28.50
CA ASP A 277 -13.25 10.25 -29.19
C ASP A 277 -12.71 11.08 -30.37
N GLU A 278 -12.80 10.54 -31.59
CA GLU A 278 -12.63 11.35 -32.79
C GLU A 278 -13.84 12.31 -32.82
N PRO A 279 -13.64 13.64 -32.71
CA PRO A 279 -14.69 14.61 -32.98
C PRO A 279 -15.07 14.64 -34.47
#